data_AF-A0A8B6Y186-F1
#
_entry.id   AF-A0A8B6Y186-F1
#
_cell.length_a   1.000
_cell.length_b   1.000
_cell.length_c   1.000
_cell.angle_alpha   90.00
_cell.angle_beta   90.00
_cell.angle_gamma   90.00
#
_symmetry.space_group_name_H-M   'P 1'
#
loop_
_entity.id
_entity.type
_entity.pdbx_description
1 polymer ?
#
loop_
_entity_poly.entity_id
_entity_poly.type
_entity_poly.pdbx_seq_one_letter_code
_entity_poly.pdbx_strand_id
1 'polypeptide(L)'
;MAFRGSLDKLFTPQNGKFLGLIQMLAKFDLVMQKHLALAIKGDTSDHYCGKNIQNELIDLMSQKVNDEIINRVLKAVYYPIIADCTPDISRKEQLSFTIRIVDLSLDIRVEIKEYFLGFFSVSNSTGLGLTEVLIELLTKYGLEISNCRGQGYDNG
;
A
#
# COMPACT_ATOMS: atom_id res chain seq x y z
N MET A 1 1.44 13.13 3.20
CA MET A 1 2.49 13.77 2.36
C MET A 1 2.26 13.34 0.92
N ALA A 2 2.05 14.24 -0.03
CA ALA A 2 1.63 13.88 -1.39
C ALA A 2 2.81 13.40 -2.26
N PHE A 3 2.65 12.25 -2.93
CA PHE A 3 3.62 11.80 -3.93
C PHE A 3 3.60 12.67 -5.19
N ARG A 4 2.42 13.22 -5.52
CA ARG A 4 2.21 14.12 -6.65
C ARG A 4 2.28 15.58 -6.20
N GLY A 5 2.86 16.42 -7.07
CA GLY A 5 2.89 17.87 -6.90
C GLY A 5 1.68 18.55 -7.55
N SER A 6 1.59 19.87 -7.43
CA SER A 6 0.62 20.65 -8.22
C SER A 6 1.10 20.90 -9.65
N LEU A 7 2.38 20.64 -9.93
CA LEU A 7 2.98 20.74 -11.26
C LEU A 7 3.66 19.42 -11.64
N ASP A 8 3.34 18.87 -12.80
CA ASP A 8 4.00 17.66 -13.33
C ASP A 8 5.27 18.02 -14.12
N LYS A 9 6.14 18.87 -13.55
CA LYS A 9 7.37 19.38 -14.21
C LYS A 9 8.61 19.20 -13.36
N LEU A 10 9.63 18.53 -13.92
CA LEU A 10 10.94 18.35 -13.28
C LEU A 10 11.58 19.68 -12.87
N PHE A 11 12.32 19.67 -11.75
CA PHE A 11 13.05 20.81 -11.19
C PHE A 11 12.20 22.05 -10.87
N THR A 12 10.90 21.88 -10.65
CA THR A 12 10.03 22.93 -10.09
C THR A 12 9.73 22.66 -8.61
N PRO A 13 9.57 23.69 -7.76
CA PRO A 13 9.38 23.48 -6.32
C PRO A 13 8.09 22.72 -5.96
N GLN A 14 7.11 22.66 -6.86
CA GLN A 14 5.82 22.00 -6.64
C GLN A 14 5.67 20.69 -7.44
N ASN A 15 6.77 19.97 -7.69
CA ASN A 15 6.77 18.74 -8.49
C ASN A 15 6.47 17.44 -7.72
N GLY A 16 6.26 17.55 -6.41
CA GLY A 16 5.92 16.42 -5.55
C GLY A 16 7.08 15.48 -5.28
N LYS A 17 6.85 14.52 -4.38
CA LYS A 17 7.92 13.62 -3.93
C LYS A 17 8.40 12.66 -5.00
N PHE A 18 7.55 12.21 -5.91
CA PHE A 18 7.96 11.26 -6.95
C PHE A 18 9.03 11.87 -7.85
N LEU A 19 8.77 13.05 -8.42
CA LEU A 19 9.74 13.76 -9.25
C LEU A 19 10.96 14.20 -8.43
N GLY A 20 10.78 14.59 -7.18
CA GLY A 20 11.89 14.88 -6.27
C GLY A 20 12.83 13.69 -6.03
N LEU A 21 12.27 12.48 -5.85
CA LEU A 21 13.05 11.24 -5.71
C LEU A 21 13.79 10.89 -7.00
N ILE A 22 13.12 10.99 -8.15
CA ILE A 22 13.77 10.76 -9.46
C ILE A 22 14.95 11.72 -9.66
N GLN A 23 14.79 13.00 -9.29
CA GLN A 23 15.86 14.00 -9.34
C GLN A 23 16.99 13.70 -8.36
N MET A 24 16.66 13.20 -7.16
CA MET A 24 17.65 12.75 -6.19
C MET A 24 18.47 11.59 -6.75
N LEU A 25 17.83 10.57 -7.32
CA LEU A 25 18.51 9.43 -7.94
C LEU A 25 19.47 9.87 -9.06
N ALA A 26 19.04 10.83 -9.89
CA ALA A 26 19.87 11.40 -10.94
C ALA A 26 21.10 12.18 -10.45
N LYS A 27 21.22 12.50 -9.16
CA LYS A 27 22.46 13.05 -8.58
C LYS A 27 23.53 11.99 -8.33
N PHE A 28 23.13 10.73 -8.21
CA PHE A 28 24.01 9.61 -7.84
C PHE A 28 24.18 8.58 -8.95
N ASP A 29 23.27 8.56 -9.93
CA ASP A 29 23.30 7.62 -11.05
C ASP A 29 23.44 8.35 -12.39
N LEU A 30 24.51 8.04 -13.13
CA LEU A 30 24.84 8.69 -14.41
C LEU A 30 23.82 8.38 -15.52
N VAL A 31 23.19 7.19 -15.48
CA VAL A 31 22.18 6.80 -16.46
C VAL A 31 20.92 7.65 -16.25
N MET A 32 20.48 7.78 -15.00
CA MET A 32 19.37 8.63 -14.61
C MET A 32 19.65 10.11 -14.87
N GLN A 33 20.89 10.57 -14.63
CA GLN A 33 21.30 11.93 -14.96
C GLN A 33 21.14 12.23 -16.46
N LYS A 34 21.65 11.34 -17.31
CA LYS A 34 21.54 11.47 -18.77
C LYS A 34 20.09 11.40 -19.22
N HIS A 35 19.31 10.47 -18.67
CA HIS A 35 17.87 10.32 -18.96
C HIS A 35 17.09 11.61 -18.67
N LEU A 36 17.29 12.20 -17.48
CA LEU A 36 16.61 13.46 -17.15
C LEU A 36 17.06 14.63 -18.02
N ALA A 37 18.34 14.70 -18.39
CA ALA A 37 18.82 15.74 -19.30
C ALA A 37 18.11 15.68 -20.68
N LEU A 38 17.87 14.48 -21.21
CA LEU A 38 17.11 14.28 -22.45
C LEU A 38 15.63 14.66 -22.27
N ALA A 39 15.02 14.23 -21.16
CA ALA A 39 13.64 14.56 -20.84
C ALA A 39 13.38 16.07 -20.74
N ILE A 40 14.32 16.83 -20.12
CA ILE A 40 14.21 18.29 -19.99
C ILE A 40 14.33 18.99 -21.34
N LYS A 41 15.22 18.50 -22.22
CA LYS A 41 15.42 19.06 -23.57
C LYS A 41 14.24 18.81 -24.50
N GLY A 42 13.38 17.84 -24.18
CA GLY A 42 12.32 17.38 -25.07
C GLY A 42 12.79 16.37 -26.12
N ASP A 43 14.02 15.86 -25.97
CA ASP A 43 14.62 14.87 -26.88
C ASP A 43 14.12 13.44 -26.63
N THR A 44 13.23 13.25 -25.66
CA THR A 44 12.58 11.98 -25.34
C THR A 44 11.13 12.21 -24.96
N SER A 45 10.20 11.63 -25.74
CA SER A 45 8.77 11.64 -25.47
C SER A 45 8.41 10.82 -24.24
N ASP A 46 9.02 9.64 -24.10
CA ASP A 46 8.68 8.65 -23.08
C ASP A 46 9.70 8.68 -21.93
N HIS A 47 9.66 9.74 -21.13
CA HIS A 47 10.61 9.93 -20.04
C HIS A 47 10.18 9.23 -18.73
N TYR A 48 9.07 8.50 -18.73
CA TYR A 48 8.53 7.71 -17.61
C TYR A 48 8.34 8.46 -16.27
N CYS A 49 8.31 9.79 -16.30
CA CYS A 49 8.06 10.61 -15.10
C CYS A 49 6.61 11.12 -15.02
N GLY A 50 5.73 10.62 -15.88
CA GLY A 50 4.33 11.02 -15.90
C GLY A 50 3.52 10.43 -14.75
N LYS A 51 2.37 11.05 -14.49
CA LYS A 51 1.42 10.65 -13.43
C LYS A 51 0.97 9.18 -13.49
N ASN A 52 0.90 8.60 -14.69
CA ASN A 52 0.49 7.20 -14.88
C ASN A 52 1.59 6.26 -14.37
N ILE A 53 2.85 6.52 -14.75
CA ILE A 53 4.00 5.72 -14.29
C ILE A 53 4.20 5.86 -12.79
N GLN A 54 4.00 7.06 -12.24
CA GLN A 54 4.00 7.27 -10.80
C GLN A 54 3.00 6.34 -10.10
N ASN A 55 1.74 6.32 -10.58
CA ASN A 55 0.69 5.51 -9.97
C ASN A 55 0.98 4.01 -10.14
N GLU A 56 1.40 3.58 -11.32
CA GLU A 56 1.77 2.19 -11.59
C GLU A 56 2.90 1.73 -10.65
N LEU A 57 3.94 2.56 -10.45
CA LEU A 57 5.01 2.23 -9.53
C LEU A 57 4.50 2.10 -8.09
N ILE A 58 3.63 3.00 -7.66
CA ILE A 58 3.01 2.95 -6.32
C ILE A 58 2.20 1.66 -6.16
N ASP A 59 1.42 1.29 -7.17
CA ASP A 59 0.59 0.08 -7.16
C ASP A 59 1.45 -1.18 -7.12
N LEU A 60 2.52 -1.25 -7.93
CA LEU A 60 3.47 -2.36 -7.93
C LEU A 60 4.18 -2.50 -6.59
N MET A 61 4.63 -1.39 -5.99
CA MET A 61 5.27 -1.42 -4.67
C MET A 61 4.28 -1.84 -3.58
N SER A 62 3.05 -1.32 -3.61
CA SER A 62 1.99 -1.71 -2.68
C SER A 62 1.66 -3.19 -2.80
N GLN A 63 1.55 -3.71 -4.02
CA GLN A 63 1.33 -5.13 -4.26
C GLN A 63 2.47 -5.96 -3.69
N LYS A 64 3.73 -5.59 -3.93
CA LYS A 64 4.88 -6.33 -3.38
C LYS A 64 4.95 -6.34 -1.86
N VAL A 65 4.62 -5.22 -1.21
CA VAL A 65 4.52 -5.16 0.25
C VAL A 65 3.40 -6.06 0.75
N ASN A 66 2.22 -6.01 0.12
CA ASN A 66 1.09 -6.84 0.50
C ASN A 66 1.39 -8.34 0.28
N ASP A 67 1.99 -8.72 -0.85
CA ASP A 67 2.40 -10.10 -1.13
C ASP A 67 3.32 -10.64 -0.02
N GLU A 68 4.32 -9.85 0.40
CA GLU A 68 5.24 -10.23 1.47
C GLU A 68 4.52 -10.35 2.83
N ILE A 69 3.59 -9.44 3.14
CA ILE A 69 2.75 -9.54 4.33
C ILE A 69 1.94 -10.84 4.30
N ILE A 70 1.23 -11.11 3.21
CA ILE A 70 0.39 -12.31 3.07
C ILE A 70 1.24 -13.58 3.17
N ASN A 71 2.42 -13.61 2.55
CA ASN A 71 3.35 -14.73 2.69
C ASN A 71 3.75 -14.99 4.15
N ARG A 72 3.93 -13.94 4.96
CA ARG A 72 4.20 -14.09 6.41
C ARG A 72 3.00 -14.63 7.17
N VAL A 73 1.81 -14.14 6.86
CA VAL A 73 0.56 -14.62 7.47
C VAL A 73 0.32 -16.09 7.15
N LEU A 74 0.49 -16.50 5.90
CA LEU A 74 0.36 -17.90 5.48
C LEU A 74 1.35 -18.82 6.18
N LYS A 75 2.60 -18.35 6.39
CA LYS A 75 3.61 -19.11 7.17
C LYS A 75 3.25 -19.23 8.65
N ALA A 76 2.62 -18.21 9.23
CA ALA A 76 2.15 -18.25 10.62
C ALA A 76 0.91 -19.15 10.79
N VAL A 77 0.18 -19.44 9.68
CA VAL A 77 -1.06 -20.21 9.60
C VAL A 77 -2.23 -19.52 10.29
N TYR A 78 -2.12 -19.27 11.60
CA TYR A 78 -3.16 -18.67 12.42
C TYR A 78 -2.99 -17.17 12.58
N TYR A 79 -4.09 -16.45 12.45
CA TYR A 79 -4.08 -15.00 12.53
C TYR A 79 -5.39 -14.47 13.15
N PRO A 80 -5.31 -13.49 14.05
CA PRO A 80 -6.44 -12.59 14.29
C PRO A 80 -6.46 -11.43 13.30
N ILE A 81 -7.64 -10.89 13.08
CA ILE A 81 -7.87 -9.65 12.32
C ILE A 81 -8.22 -8.50 13.26
N ILE A 82 -7.83 -7.30 12.87
CA ILE A 82 -8.22 -6.04 13.50
C ILE A 82 -8.76 -5.15 12.38
N ALA A 83 -10.00 -4.70 12.52
CA ALA A 83 -10.63 -3.85 11.53
C ALA A 83 -11.34 -2.68 12.20
N ASP A 84 -11.23 -1.51 11.58
CA ASP A 84 -11.84 -0.27 12.11
C ASP A 84 -12.44 0.54 10.94
N CYS A 85 -13.64 1.08 11.16
CA CYS A 85 -14.37 1.88 10.18
C CYS A 85 -14.13 3.36 10.44
N THR A 86 -13.59 4.04 9.44
CA THR A 86 -13.32 5.47 9.52
C THR A 86 -13.81 6.19 8.28
N PRO A 87 -14.43 7.37 8.41
CA PRO A 87 -14.85 8.16 7.26
C PRO A 87 -13.63 8.80 6.58
N ASP A 88 -13.57 8.74 5.26
CA ASP A 88 -12.53 9.41 4.48
C ASP A 88 -12.80 10.92 4.29
N ILE A 89 -11.87 11.61 3.62
CA ILE A 89 -11.98 13.06 3.32
C ILE A 89 -13.23 13.43 2.53
N SER A 90 -13.84 12.47 1.82
CA SER A 90 -15.07 12.63 1.05
C SER A 90 -16.33 12.16 1.79
N ARG A 91 -16.19 11.83 3.10
CA ARG A 91 -17.23 11.29 3.98
C ARG A 91 -17.75 9.92 3.53
N LYS A 92 -16.92 9.12 2.86
CA LYS A 92 -17.22 7.73 2.55
C LYS A 92 -16.57 6.84 3.60
N GLU A 93 -17.33 5.85 4.07
CA GLU A 93 -16.82 4.85 5.02
C GLU A 93 -15.71 4.01 4.38
N GLN A 94 -14.64 3.80 5.13
CA GLN A 94 -13.53 2.92 4.76
C GLN A 94 -13.22 1.98 5.92
N LEU A 95 -13.03 0.71 5.61
CA LEU A 95 -12.54 -0.30 6.53
C LEU A 95 -11.01 -0.31 6.48
N SER A 96 -10.38 0.09 7.58
CA SER A 96 -8.98 -0.22 7.82
C SER A 96 -8.85 -1.70 8.16
N PHE A 97 -7.90 -2.39 7.54
CA PHE A 97 -7.73 -3.84 7.74
C PHE A 97 -6.28 -4.16 8.12
N THR A 98 -6.13 -4.75 9.29
CA THR A 98 -4.85 -5.16 9.87
C THR A 98 -4.90 -6.63 10.25
N ILE A 99 -3.82 -7.36 9.97
CA ILE A 99 -3.66 -8.75 10.41
C ILE A 99 -2.54 -8.81 11.44
N ARG A 100 -2.81 -9.47 12.56
CA ARG A 100 -1.80 -9.73 13.58
C ARG A 100 -1.40 -11.19 13.52
N ILE A 101 -0.11 -11.48 13.66
CA ILE A 101 0.44 -12.84 13.67
C ILE A 101 1.42 -13.04 14.82
N VAL A 102 1.63 -14.31 15.15
CA VAL A 102 2.77 -14.75 15.96
C VAL A 102 3.87 -15.16 14.98
N ASP A 103 4.92 -14.35 14.89
CA ASP A 103 6.08 -14.61 14.07
C ASP A 103 7.09 -15.46 14.84
N LEU A 104 7.36 -16.65 14.30
CA LEU A 104 8.30 -17.65 14.83
C LEU A 104 9.52 -17.81 13.91
N SER A 105 9.75 -16.90 12.96
CA SER A 105 10.83 -17.01 11.97
C SER A 105 12.25 -16.92 12.55
N LEU A 106 12.38 -16.41 13.77
CA LEU A 106 13.63 -16.40 14.53
C LEU A 106 13.49 -17.47 15.62
N ASP A 107 14.08 -18.65 15.44
CA ASP A 107 13.94 -19.89 16.26
C ASP A 107 14.11 -19.72 17.79
N ILE A 108 14.53 -18.54 18.23
CA ILE A 108 14.84 -18.17 19.61
C ILE A 108 13.86 -17.15 20.21
N ARG A 109 12.95 -16.55 19.43
CA ARG A 109 12.04 -15.49 19.91
C ARG A 109 10.66 -15.58 19.27
N VAL A 110 9.64 -15.53 20.13
CA VAL A 110 8.26 -15.33 19.73
C VAL A 110 8.01 -13.83 19.64
N GLU A 111 7.64 -13.34 18.46
CA GLU A 111 7.30 -11.94 18.24
C GLU A 111 5.84 -11.80 17.79
N ILE A 112 5.11 -10.84 18.37
CA ILE A 112 3.80 -10.45 17.85
C ILE A 112 4.02 -9.36 16.81
N LYS A 113 3.52 -9.55 15.60
CA LYS A 113 3.62 -8.57 14.51
C LYS A 113 2.24 -8.21 13.99
N GLU A 114 2.07 -6.94 13.68
CA GLU A 114 0.86 -6.40 13.07
C GLU A 114 1.19 -5.83 11.70
N TYR A 115 0.37 -6.19 10.73
CA TYR A 115 0.55 -5.80 9.35
C TYR A 115 -0.72 -5.15 8.82
N PHE A 116 -0.62 -3.86 8.52
CA PHE A 116 -1.67 -3.09 7.87
C PHE A 116 -1.71 -3.43 6.38
N LEU A 117 -2.86 -3.87 5.88
CA LEU A 117 -3.06 -4.24 4.47
C LEU A 117 -3.66 -3.10 3.64
N GLY A 118 -4.37 -2.18 4.27
CA GLY A 118 -4.93 -1.02 3.59
C GLY A 118 -6.27 -0.56 4.13
N PHE A 119 -6.79 0.46 3.46
CA PHE A 119 -8.16 0.92 3.60
C PHE A 119 -8.98 0.41 2.42
N PHE A 120 -10.18 -0.08 2.71
CA PHE A 120 -11.09 -0.65 1.73
C PHE A 120 -12.42 0.08 1.78
N SER A 121 -12.92 0.54 0.63
CA SER A 121 -14.18 1.27 0.59
C SER A 121 -15.33 0.38 1.04
N VAL A 122 -16.18 0.93 1.89
CA VAL A 122 -17.39 0.28 2.37
C VAL A 122 -18.59 1.07 1.86
N SER A 123 -19.43 0.43 1.05
CA SER A 123 -20.68 1.03 0.57
C SER A 123 -21.84 0.82 1.56
N ASN A 124 -21.75 -0.21 2.40
CA ASN A 124 -22.76 -0.60 3.38
C ASN A 124 -22.08 -0.84 4.74
N SER A 125 -22.23 0.10 5.67
CA SER A 125 -21.63 0.05 7.01
C SER A 125 -22.42 -0.79 8.01
N THR A 126 -23.46 -1.52 7.59
CA THR A 126 -24.11 -2.53 8.44
C THR A 126 -23.13 -3.66 8.75
N GLY A 127 -23.35 -4.39 9.86
CA GLY A 127 -22.52 -5.55 10.20
C GLY A 127 -22.44 -6.60 9.08
N LEU A 128 -23.52 -6.77 8.30
CA LEU A 128 -23.52 -7.64 7.13
C LEU A 128 -22.58 -7.12 6.04
N GLY A 129 -22.70 -5.84 5.66
CA GLY A 129 -21.85 -5.26 4.60
C GLY A 129 -20.37 -5.27 4.96
N LEU A 130 -20.02 -5.01 6.23
CA LEU A 130 -18.65 -5.14 6.72
C LEU A 130 -18.14 -6.58 6.68
N THR A 131 -18.99 -7.54 7.03
CA THR A 131 -18.65 -8.98 6.96
C THR A 131 -18.40 -9.40 5.51
N GLU A 132 -19.24 -8.98 4.56
CA GLU A 132 -19.07 -9.27 3.13
C GLU A 132 -17.73 -8.76 2.60
N VAL A 133 -17.41 -7.48 2.87
CA VAL A 133 -16.11 -6.89 2.50
C VAL A 133 -14.95 -7.67 3.12
N LEU A 134 -15.08 -8.08 4.38
CA LEU A 134 -14.03 -8.83 5.06
C LEU A 134 -13.81 -10.22 4.43
N ILE A 135 -14.87 -10.96 4.13
CA ILE A 135 -14.79 -12.26 3.46
C ILE A 135 -14.19 -12.12 2.05
N GLU A 136 -14.56 -11.08 1.31
CA GLU A 136 -13.97 -10.78 0.00
C GLU A 136 -12.46 -10.52 0.11
N LEU A 137 -12.02 -9.76 1.11
CA LEU A 137 -10.60 -9.49 1.34
C LEU A 137 -9.83 -10.76 1.72
N LEU A 138 -10.35 -11.56 2.65
CA LEU A 138 -9.72 -12.83 3.01
C LEU A 138 -9.60 -13.75 1.79
N THR A 139 -10.66 -13.86 0.98
CA THR A 139 -10.66 -14.65 -0.25
C THR A 139 -9.66 -14.13 -1.26
N LYS A 140 -9.61 -12.80 -1.49
CA LYS A 140 -8.65 -12.14 -2.38
C LYS A 140 -7.20 -12.44 -2.00
N TYR A 141 -6.90 -12.49 -0.71
CA TYR A 141 -5.56 -12.76 -0.21
C TYR A 141 -5.26 -14.25 0.01
N GLY A 142 -6.21 -15.15 -0.32
CA GLY A 142 -6.04 -16.60 -0.11
C GLY A 142 -5.93 -16.99 1.37
N LEU A 143 -6.52 -16.19 2.27
CA LEU A 143 -6.50 -16.43 3.70
C LEU A 143 -7.78 -17.15 4.13
N GLU A 144 -7.65 -18.35 4.69
CA GLU A 144 -8.80 -19.14 5.12
C GLU A 144 -9.39 -18.63 6.44
N ILE A 145 -10.68 -18.29 6.44
CA ILE A 145 -11.39 -17.88 7.66
C ILE A 145 -11.36 -18.94 8.78
N SER A 146 -11.23 -20.22 8.44
CA SER A 146 -11.05 -21.33 9.39
C SER A 146 -9.79 -21.17 10.27
N ASN A 147 -8.78 -20.47 9.76
CA ASN A 147 -7.54 -20.16 10.45
C ASN A 147 -7.58 -18.82 11.20
N CYS A 148 -8.65 -18.04 11.04
CA CYS A 148 -8.88 -16.83 11.81
C CYS A 148 -9.16 -17.19 13.28
N ARG A 149 -8.36 -16.68 14.21
CA ARG A 149 -8.44 -17.02 15.66
C ARG A 149 -8.97 -15.91 16.55
N GLY A 150 -9.28 -14.76 15.98
CA GLY A 150 -9.84 -13.63 16.72
C GLY A 150 -10.19 -12.48 15.81
N GLN A 151 -11.14 -11.66 16.24
CA GLN A 151 -11.58 -10.48 15.50
C GLN A 151 -11.67 -9.32 16.48
N GLY A 152 -10.96 -8.23 16.20
CA GLY A 152 -11.03 -6.98 16.94
C GLY A 152 -11.68 -5.91 16.06
N TYR A 153 -12.76 -5.32 16.55
CA TYR A 153 -13.46 -4.21 15.90
C TYR A 153 -13.54 -3.02 16.87
N ASP A 154 -13.40 -1.79 16.36
CA ASP A 154 -13.72 -0.62 17.18
C ASP A 154 -15.25 -0.42 17.23
N ASN A 155 -15.78 -0.21 18.44
CA ASN A 155 -17.17 0.15 18.76
C ASN A 155 -18.28 -0.53 17.92
N GLY A 156 -18.50 -1.83 18.15
CA GLY A 156 -19.62 -2.59 17.56
C GLY A 156 -21.00 -1.98 17.76
#